data_AF-E6UC61-F1
#
_entry.id   AF-E6UC61-F1
#
_cell.length_a   1.000
_cell.length_b   1.000
_cell.length_c   1.000
_cell.angle_alpha   90.00
_cell.angle_beta   90.00
_cell.angle_gamma   90.00
#
_symmetry.space_group_name_H-M   'P 1'
#
loop_
_entity.id
_entity.type
_entity.pdbx_description
1 polymer ?
#
loop_
_entity_poly.entity_id
_entity_poly.type
_entity_poly.pdbx_seq_one_letter_code
_entity_poly.pdbx_strand_id
1 'polypeptide(L)'
;MNLSLKQYRTIDLVIMLMLLVVSEALIGAAARSWFPDELYVLSPTIAIVCIVMMRWGGYAALHALGGGLTLCAVSGAGLRQTAVYCIGNCFALAAMFFFKAFGKEKVRTKTSLSLLFTASAFFAAQAGRTAAGIVFGGSAGDIVRFILTDSLSLVFAVVTVQLTRRLDGIFEDQVSYLIRTQSERRRSQMLDQTDSGYGDI
;
A
#
# COMPACT_ATOMS: atom_id res chain seq x y z
N MET A 1 -11.86 15.97 -20.55
CA MET A 1 -11.03 14.84 -21.03
C MET A 1 -11.65 13.55 -20.50
N ASN A 2 -12.18 12.68 -21.37
CA ASN A 2 -12.77 11.40 -20.95
C ASN A 2 -11.67 10.34 -20.88
N LEU A 3 -11.11 10.14 -19.68
CA LEU A 3 -10.17 9.04 -19.43
C LEU A 3 -10.93 7.70 -19.34
N SER A 4 -10.43 6.67 -20.00
CA SER A 4 -10.93 5.31 -19.79
C SER A 4 -10.54 4.79 -18.40
N LEU A 5 -11.32 3.85 -17.83
CA LEU A 5 -11.01 3.24 -16.53
C LEU A 5 -9.62 2.58 -16.51
N LYS A 6 -9.20 1.99 -17.64
CA LYS A 6 -7.86 1.40 -17.78
C LYS A 6 -6.76 2.46 -17.68
N GLN A 7 -6.91 3.59 -18.36
CA GLN A 7 -5.95 4.70 -18.28
C GLN A 7 -5.90 5.30 -16.88
N TYR A 8 -7.06 5.51 -16.24
CA TYR A 8 -7.11 6.00 -14.87
C TYR A 8 -6.38 5.06 -13.91
N ARG A 9 -6.66 3.75 -13.98
CA ARG A 9 -5.97 2.75 -13.18
C ARG A 9 -4.47 2.76 -13.40
N THR A 10 -4.01 2.82 -14.65
CA THR A 10 -2.57 2.88 -14.95
C THR A 10 -1.93 4.12 -14.33
N ILE A 11 -2.55 5.30 -14.49
CA ILE A 11 -2.05 6.55 -13.91
C ILE A 11 -1.98 6.45 -12.38
N ASP A 12 -3.04 5.96 -11.74
CA ASP A 12 -3.10 5.81 -10.29
C ASP A 12 -2.02 4.85 -9.75
N LEU A 13 -1.85 3.69 -10.40
CA LEU A 13 -0.80 2.73 -10.05
C LEU A 13 0.60 3.29 -10.26
N VAL A 14 0.82 4.07 -11.32
CA VAL A 14 2.13 4.70 -11.58
C VAL A 14 2.43 5.77 -10.53
N ILE A 15 1.45 6.61 -10.18
CA ILE A 15 1.61 7.64 -9.15
C ILE A 15 1.94 7.00 -7.80
N MET A 16 1.19 5.97 -7.40
CA MET A 16 1.44 5.25 -6.15
C MET A 16 2.81 4.55 -6.13
N LEU A 17 3.24 3.98 -7.27
CA LEU A 17 4.56 3.37 -7.39
C LEU A 17 5.67 4.41 -7.32
N MET A 18 5.53 5.55 -8.01
CA MET A 18 6.48 6.66 -7.94
C MET A 18 6.59 7.22 -6.52
N LEU A 19 5.45 7.43 -5.85
CA LEU A 19 5.43 7.86 -4.45
C LEU A 19 6.19 6.89 -3.56
N LEU A 20 5.97 5.57 -3.75
CA LEU A 20 6.67 4.54 -3.02
C LEU A 20 8.19 4.58 -3.29
N VAL A 21 8.60 4.53 -4.56
CA VAL A 21 10.01 4.50 -4.96
C VAL A 21 10.75 5.73 -4.44
N VAL A 22 10.18 6.93 -4.59
CA VAL A 22 10.82 8.16 -4.11
C VAL A 22 10.93 8.16 -2.59
N SER A 23 9.84 7.81 -1.89
CA SER A 23 9.85 7.78 -0.42
C SER A 23 10.82 6.74 0.13
N GLU A 24 10.82 5.54 -0.42
CA GLU A 24 11.71 4.44 -0.04
C GLU A 24 13.18 4.81 -0.30
N ALA A 25 13.47 5.45 -1.44
CA ALA A 25 14.82 5.89 -1.76
C ALA A 25 15.34 6.97 -0.81
N LEU A 26 14.50 7.96 -0.48
CA LEU A 26 14.84 9.01 0.48
C LEU A 26 15.09 8.44 1.87
N ILE A 27 14.19 7.58 2.36
CA ILE A 27 14.32 6.96 3.68
C ILE A 27 15.55 6.04 3.72
N GLY A 28 15.77 5.22 2.69
CA GLY A 28 16.92 4.34 2.61
C GLY A 28 18.25 5.07 2.50
N ALA A 29 18.29 6.24 1.86
CA ALA A 29 19.47 7.10 1.82
C ALA A 29 19.71 7.80 3.16
N ALA A 30 18.66 8.35 3.77
CA ALA A 30 18.73 9.00 5.08
C ALA A 30 19.16 8.02 6.17
N ALA A 31 18.63 6.79 6.19
CA ALA A 31 19.03 5.76 7.14
C ALA A 31 20.54 5.50 7.08
N ARG A 32 21.12 5.40 5.88
CA ARG A 32 22.57 5.15 5.72
C ARG A 32 23.44 6.35 6.08
N SER A 33 22.97 7.57 5.86
CA SER A 33 23.78 8.77 6.09
C SER A 33 23.65 9.33 7.50
N TRP A 34 22.45 9.26 8.09
CA TRP A 34 22.13 9.92 9.36
C TRP A 34 22.02 8.94 10.52
N PHE A 35 21.74 7.67 10.24
CA PHE A 35 21.51 6.63 11.25
C PHE A 35 22.23 5.31 10.90
N PRO A 36 23.55 5.33 10.62
CA PRO A 36 24.27 4.16 10.08
C PRO A 36 24.29 2.94 11.01
N ASP A 37 24.21 3.16 12.32
CA ASP A 37 24.31 2.11 13.35
C ASP A 37 22.94 1.63 13.86
N GLU A 38 21.84 2.20 13.36
CA GLU A 38 20.50 1.83 13.78
C GLU A 38 20.04 0.51 13.13
N LEU A 39 19.49 -0.37 13.95
CA LEU A 39 18.98 -1.68 13.51
C LEU A 39 17.61 -1.59 12.83
N TYR A 40 16.88 -0.49 13.05
CA TYR A 40 15.51 -0.34 12.58
C TYR A 40 15.46 0.26 11.18
N VAL A 41 14.72 -0.42 10.29
CA VAL A 41 14.45 0.05 8.93
C VAL A 41 13.00 0.52 8.86
N LEU A 42 12.85 1.77 8.45
CA LEU A 42 11.55 2.33 8.07
C LEU A 42 11.33 2.11 6.57
N SER A 43 10.21 1.49 6.21
CA SER A 43 9.82 1.24 4.83
C SER A 43 8.34 1.56 4.62
N PRO A 44 7.99 2.49 3.70
CA PRO A 44 6.60 2.76 3.33
C PRO A 44 5.95 1.65 2.49
N THR A 45 6.71 0.63 2.06
CA THR A 45 6.25 -0.43 1.16
C THR A 45 4.94 -1.07 1.60
N ILE A 46 4.85 -1.57 2.84
CA ILE A 46 3.62 -2.26 3.31
C ILE A 46 2.42 -1.30 3.38
N ALA A 47 2.66 -0.02 3.73
CA ALA A 47 1.62 0.99 3.78
C ALA A 47 1.00 1.22 2.39
N ILE A 48 1.86 1.47 1.39
CA ILE A 48 1.42 1.69 0.00
C ILE A 48 0.79 0.43 -0.58
N VAL A 49 1.37 -0.75 -0.32
CA VAL A 49 0.79 -2.03 -0.75
C VAL A 49 -0.62 -2.19 -0.17
N CYS A 50 -0.85 -1.91 1.12
CA CYS A 50 -2.18 -1.93 1.72
C CYS A 50 -3.16 -0.95 1.04
N ILE A 51 -2.73 0.28 0.77
CA ILE A 51 -3.54 1.28 0.06
C ILE A 51 -3.91 0.77 -1.33
N VAL A 52 -2.94 0.31 -2.13
CA VAL A 52 -3.19 -0.16 -3.49
C VAL A 52 -4.02 -1.45 -3.50
N MET A 53 -3.87 -2.32 -2.50
CA MET A 53 -4.73 -3.49 -2.33
C MET A 53 -6.21 -3.10 -2.17
N MET A 54 -6.50 -2.05 -1.40
CA MET A 54 -7.85 -1.53 -1.27
C MET A 54 -8.34 -0.90 -2.57
N ARG A 55 -7.48 -0.11 -3.24
CA ARG A 55 -7.80 0.60 -4.48
C ARG A 55 -8.08 -0.33 -5.66
N TRP A 56 -7.16 -1.26 -5.92
CA TRP A 56 -7.12 -2.07 -7.14
C TRP A 56 -6.90 -3.56 -6.91
N GLY A 57 -6.79 -4.01 -5.66
CA GLY A 57 -6.57 -5.42 -5.36
C GLY A 57 -5.18 -5.88 -5.80
N GLY A 58 -5.12 -6.94 -6.61
CA GLY A 58 -3.87 -7.66 -6.93
C GLY A 58 -2.78 -6.84 -7.62
N TYR A 59 -3.11 -5.68 -8.20
CA TYR A 59 -2.13 -4.76 -8.77
C TYR A 59 -1.12 -4.21 -7.74
N ALA A 60 -1.41 -4.37 -6.45
CA ALA A 60 -0.46 -4.07 -5.37
C ALA A 60 0.84 -4.88 -5.45
N ALA A 61 0.86 -6.01 -6.17
CA ALA A 61 2.07 -6.79 -6.39
C ALA A 61 3.20 -5.96 -7.02
N LEU A 62 2.87 -5.07 -7.95
CA LEU A 62 3.86 -4.17 -8.58
C LEU A 62 4.52 -3.24 -7.57
N HIS A 63 3.77 -2.82 -6.55
CA HIS A 63 4.27 -1.96 -5.48
C HIS A 63 5.09 -2.74 -4.47
N ALA A 64 4.68 -3.97 -4.15
CA ALA A 64 5.46 -4.88 -3.31
C ALA A 64 6.86 -5.15 -3.91
N LEU A 65 6.90 -5.41 -5.23
CA LEU A 65 8.14 -5.58 -6.00
C LEU A 65 8.93 -4.27 -6.05
N GLY A 66 8.31 -3.16 -6.43
CA GLY A 66 8.97 -1.86 -6.56
C GLY A 66 9.59 -1.37 -5.25
N GLY A 67 8.91 -1.55 -4.14
CA GLY A 67 9.42 -1.23 -2.81
C GLY A 67 10.62 -2.10 -2.43
N GLY A 68 10.53 -3.41 -2.65
CA GLY A 68 11.65 -4.35 -2.41
C GLY A 68 12.87 -4.05 -3.26
N LEU A 69 12.68 -3.82 -4.57
CA LEU A 69 13.75 -3.43 -5.49
C LEU A 69 14.41 -2.12 -5.07
N THR A 70 13.61 -1.11 -4.73
CA THR A 70 14.14 0.21 -4.34
C THR A 70 14.93 0.12 -3.05
N LEU A 71 14.36 -0.50 -2.01
CA LEU A 71 15.05 -0.65 -0.73
C LEU A 71 16.38 -1.39 -0.89
N CYS A 72 16.39 -2.49 -1.64
CA CYS A 72 17.60 -3.26 -1.90
C CYS A 72 18.61 -2.50 -2.76
N ALA A 73 18.17 -1.83 -3.82
CA ALA A 73 19.04 -1.05 -4.70
C ALA A 73 19.72 0.09 -3.95
N VAL A 74 18.96 0.85 -3.15
CA VAL A 74 19.55 1.93 -2.37
C VAL A 74 20.48 1.30 -1.34
N SER A 75 20.07 0.27 -0.59
CA SER A 75 20.89 -0.37 0.47
C SER A 75 22.15 -1.11 0.00
N GLY A 76 22.38 -1.23 -1.31
CA GLY A 76 23.51 -2.00 -1.85
C GLY A 76 23.39 -3.50 -1.63
N ALA A 77 22.16 -4.00 -1.49
CA ALA A 77 21.89 -5.41 -1.21
C ALA A 77 22.22 -6.30 -2.42
N GLY A 78 22.70 -7.51 -2.15
CA GLY A 78 22.98 -8.50 -3.20
C GLY A 78 21.71 -9.04 -3.87
N LEU A 79 21.89 -9.76 -4.98
CA LEU A 79 20.78 -10.33 -5.76
C LEU A 79 19.88 -11.29 -4.96
N ARG A 80 20.48 -12.10 -4.07
CA ARG A 80 19.71 -13.03 -3.21
C ARG A 80 18.78 -12.28 -2.26
N GLN A 81 19.30 -11.25 -1.57
CA GLN A 81 18.50 -10.42 -0.67
C GLN A 81 17.42 -9.66 -1.43
N THR A 82 17.74 -9.15 -2.63
CA THR A 82 16.77 -8.52 -3.51
C THR A 82 15.61 -9.46 -3.87
N ALA A 83 15.92 -10.70 -4.25
CA ALA A 83 14.90 -11.71 -4.54
C ALA A 83 14.03 -12.02 -3.30
N VAL A 84 14.65 -12.17 -2.13
CA VAL A 84 13.95 -12.41 -0.86
C VAL A 84 12.96 -11.28 -0.54
N TYR A 85 13.38 -10.02 -0.64
CA TYR A 85 12.52 -8.88 -0.36
C TYR A 85 11.39 -8.75 -1.39
N CYS A 86 11.69 -8.92 -2.68
CA CYS A 86 10.70 -8.81 -3.74
C CYS A 86 9.62 -9.90 -3.63
N ILE A 87 10.03 -11.16 -3.53
CA ILE A 87 9.12 -12.31 -3.40
C ILE A 87 8.37 -12.23 -2.08
N GLY A 88 9.09 -11.97 -0.98
CA GLY A 88 8.50 -11.91 0.34
C GLY A 88 7.48 -10.79 0.50
N ASN A 89 7.76 -9.58 -0.02
CA ASN A 89 6.79 -8.48 0.02
C ASN A 89 5.49 -8.83 -0.71
N CYS A 90 5.54 -9.62 -1.78
CA CYS A 90 4.33 -10.05 -2.49
C CYS A 90 3.41 -10.93 -1.62
N PHE A 91 3.92 -11.60 -0.58
CA PHE A 91 3.07 -12.34 0.36
C PHE A 91 2.15 -11.42 1.17
N ALA A 92 2.42 -10.11 1.25
CA ALA A 92 1.47 -9.16 1.84
C ALA A 92 0.07 -9.25 1.21
N LEU A 93 -0.01 -9.59 -0.09
CA LEU A 93 -1.26 -9.76 -0.81
C LEU A 93 -2.09 -10.94 -0.28
N ALA A 94 -1.50 -11.87 0.47
CA ALA A 94 -2.22 -12.96 1.12
C ALA A 94 -3.32 -12.42 2.06
N ALA A 95 -3.08 -11.27 2.70
CA ALA A 95 -4.07 -10.59 3.53
C ALA A 95 -5.37 -10.31 2.76
N MET A 96 -5.30 -10.01 1.47
CA MET A 96 -6.48 -9.74 0.67
C MET A 96 -7.39 -10.96 0.53
N PHE A 97 -6.84 -12.19 0.45
CA PHE A 97 -7.67 -13.40 0.36
C PHE A 97 -8.48 -13.61 1.64
N PHE A 98 -7.88 -13.41 2.81
CA PHE A 98 -8.56 -13.49 4.09
C PHE A 98 -9.61 -12.39 4.26
N PHE A 99 -9.29 -11.16 3.84
CA PHE A 99 -10.15 -10.00 4.06
C PHE A 99 -11.22 -9.78 2.97
N LYS A 100 -11.13 -10.49 1.84
CA LYS A 100 -12.15 -10.45 0.78
C LYS A 100 -13.53 -10.84 1.29
N ALA A 101 -13.63 -11.78 2.24
CA ALA A 101 -14.89 -12.22 2.83
C ALA A 101 -15.62 -11.12 3.63
N PHE A 102 -14.89 -10.17 4.22
CA PHE A 102 -15.48 -9.08 4.99
C PHE A 102 -15.95 -7.92 4.10
N GLY A 103 -15.36 -7.78 2.92
CA GLY A 103 -15.60 -6.68 1.98
C GLY A 103 -14.77 -5.44 2.31
N LYS A 104 -14.30 -4.75 1.25
CA LYS A 104 -13.40 -3.59 1.35
C LYS A 104 -13.98 -2.46 2.22
N GLU A 105 -15.27 -2.17 2.10
CA GLU A 105 -15.88 -1.08 2.85
C GLU A 105 -15.89 -1.32 4.37
N LYS A 106 -16.09 -2.58 4.81
CA LYS A 106 -15.99 -2.91 6.25
C LYS A 106 -14.55 -2.78 6.75
N VAL A 107 -13.56 -3.17 5.94
CA VAL A 107 -12.14 -3.00 6.26
C VAL A 107 -11.79 -1.52 6.41
N ARG A 108 -12.29 -0.65 5.53
CA ARG A 108 -12.08 0.80 5.62
C ARG A 108 -12.71 1.40 6.88
N THR A 109 -13.98 1.10 7.13
CA THR A 109 -14.79 1.77 8.17
C THR A 109 -14.47 1.29 9.58
N LYS A 110 -14.28 -0.02 9.80
CA LYS A 110 -14.00 -0.58 11.14
C LYS A 110 -12.51 -0.50 11.47
N THR A 111 -12.17 0.26 12.51
CA THR A 111 -10.77 0.45 12.96
C THR A 111 -10.08 -0.88 13.21
N SER A 112 -10.73 -1.78 13.96
CA SER A 112 -10.19 -3.11 14.26
C SER A 112 -9.89 -3.94 13.02
N LEU A 113 -10.75 -3.92 12.00
CA LEU A 113 -10.51 -4.64 10.75
C LEU A 113 -9.38 -4.01 9.93
N SER A 114 -9.29 -2.68 9.85
CA SER A 114 -8.17 -2.02 9.17
C SER A 114 -6.81 -2.30 9.85
N LEU A 115 -6.79 -2.34 11.19
CA LEU A 115 -5.61 -2.71 11.96
C LEU A 115 -5.21 -4.16 11.70
N LEU A 116 -6.17 -5.08 11.80
CA LEU A 116 -5.91 -6.50 11.57
C LEU A 116 -5.48 -6.76 10.13
N PHE A 117 -6.08 -6.08 9.15
CA PHE A 117 -5.69 -6.15 7.74
C PHE A 117 -4.23 -5.71 7.54
N THR A 118 -3.86 -4.55 8.08
CA THR A 118 -2.51 -3.99 7.94
C THR A 118 -1.47 -4.88 8.64
N ALA A 119 -1.76 -5.33 9.86
CA ALA A 119 -0.90 -6.25 10.59
C ALA A 119 -0.75 -7.59 9.86
N SER A 120 -1.85 -8.14 9.33
CA SER A 120 -1.82 -9.39 8.57
C SER A 120 -0.99 -9.25 7.30
N ALA A 121 -1.09 -8.13 6.58
CA ALA A 121 -0.25 -7.87 5.41
C ALA A 121 1.23 -7.80 5.78
N PHE A 122 1.57 -7.12 6.88
CA PHE A 122 2.94 -7.08 7.39
C PHE A 122 3.47 -8.47 7.76
N PHE A 123 2.77 -9.22 8.60
CA PHE A 123 3.23 -10.54 9.03
C PHE A 123 3.30 -11.54 7.87
N ALA A 124 2.36 -11.46 6.92
CA ALA A 124 2.43 -12.26 5.71
C ALA A 124 3.68 -11.93 4.88
N ALA A 125 4.06 -10.65 4.77
CA ALA A 125 5.31 -10.26 4.11
C ALA A 125 6.55 -10.83 4.83
N GLN A 126 6.62 -10.76 6.16
CA GLN A 126 7.75 -11.31 6.91
C GLN A 126 7.83 -12.84 6.81
N ALA A 127 6.68 -13.52 6.83
CA ALA A 127 6.61 -14.96 6.57
C ALA A 127 7.08 -15.28 5.15
N GLY A 128 6.66 -14.50 4.15
CA GLY A 128 7.10 -14.64 2.76
C GLY A 128 8.60 -14.44 2.59
N ARG A 129 9.20 -13.44 3.27
CA ARG A 129 10.64 -13.20 3.26
C ARG A 129 11.40 -14.34 3.94
N THR A 130 10.87 -14.87 5.03
CA THR A 130 11.45 -16.05 5.69
C THR A 130 11.41 -17.27 4.77
N ALA A 131 10.27 -17.55 4.14
CA ALA A 131 10.11 -18.65 3.20
C ALA A 131 11.06 -18.52 1.99
N ALA A 132 11.13 -17.33 1.39
CA ALA A 132 12.08 -17.05 0.31
C ALA A 132 13.53 -17.18 0.81
N GLY A 133 13.83 -16.67 1.99
CA GLY A 133 15.16 -16.77 2.62
C GLY A 133 15.62 -18.20 2.77
N ILE A 134 14.77 -19.09 3.29
CA ILE A 134 15.05 -20.53 3.40
C ILE A 134 15.36 -21.15 2.03
N VAL A 135 14.58 -20.82 1.00
CA VAL A 135 14.83 -21.31 -0.38
C VAL A 135 16.19 -20.84 -0.91
N PHE A 136 16.66 -19.66 -0.51
CA PHE A 136 17.97 -19.11 -0.88
C PHE A 136 19.11 -19.46 0.11
N GLY A 137 18.89 -20.38 1.04
CA GLY A 137 19.90 -20.91 1.97
C GLY A 137 19.99 -20.20 3.34
N GLY A 138 18.98 -19.39 3.70
CA GLY A 138 18.83 -18.79 5.02
C GLY A 138 18.24 -19.73 6.07
N SER A 139 17.99 -19.22 7.27
CA SER A 139 17.46 -20.00 8.40
C SER A 139 16.02 -19.60 8.75
N ALA A 140 15.26 -20.52 9.35
CA ALA A 140 13.93 -20.19 9.88
C ALA A 140 13.99 -19.14 11.02
N GLY A 141 15.13 -19.04 11.72
CA GLY A 141 15.35 -18.04 12.77
C GLY A 141 15.41 -16.61 12.26
N ASP A 142 15.61 -16.42 10.95
CA ASP A 142 15.72 -15.10 10.32
C ASP A 142 14.41 -14.30 10.43
N ILE A 143 13.28 -14.97 10.69
CA ILE A 143 11.98 -14.32 10.93
C ILE A 143 12.03 -13.32 12.09
N VAL A 144 12.76 -13.64 13.17
CA VAL A 144 12.88 -12.77 14.34
C VAL A 144 13.64 -11.50 13.95
N ARG A 145 14.70 -11.65 13.15
CA ARG A 145 15.47 -10.52 12.62
C ARG A 145 14.60 -9.65 11.73
N PHE A 146 13.87 -10.23 10.77
CA PHE A 146 12.99 -9.49 9.89
C PHE A 146 11.90 -8.72 10.64
N ILE A 147 11.30 -9.32 11.67
CA ILE A 147 10.28 -8.64 12.49
C ILE A 147 10.90 -7.50 13.29
N LEU A 148 12.06 -7.72 13.91
CA LEU A 148 12.73 -6.71 14.72
C LEU A 148 13.16 -5.50 13.88
N THR A 149 13.85 -5.75 12.76
CA THR A 149 14.33 -4.67 11.87
C THR A 149 13.18 -3.86 11.31
N ASP A 150 12.03 -4.50 11.03
CA ASP A 150 10.90 -3.85 10.37
C ASP A 150 9.79 -3.43 11.34
N SER A 151 10.01 -3.53 12.65
CA SER A 151 9.01 -3.15 13.65
C SER A 151 8.55 -1.70 13.49
N LEU A 152 9.47 -0.78 13.13
CA LEU A 152 9.14 0.61 12.81
C LEU A 152 8.29 0.73 11.54
N SER A 153 8.52 -0.14 10.54
CA SER A 153 7.71 -0.21 9.32
C SER A 153 6.28 -0.67 9.60
N LEU A 154 6.07 -1.60 10.55
CA LEU A 154 4.73 -2.00 10.99
C LEU A 154 3.98 -0.80 11.60
N VAL A 155 4.61 -0.08 12.53
CA VAL A 155 4.01 1.10 13.16
C VAL A 155 3.66 2.15 12.10
N PHE A 156 4.59 2.43 11.18
CA PHE A 156 4.36 3.37 10.08
C PHE A 156 3.20 2.94 9.17
N ALA A 157 3.13 1.66 8.80
CA ALA A 157 2.05 1.14 7.98
C ALA A 157 0.70 1.27 8.68
N VAL A 158 0.64 0.92 9.97
CA VAL A 158 -0.57 1.08 10.80
C VAL A 158 -1.01 2.53 10.81
N VAL A 159 -0.13 3.47 11.17
CA VAL A 159 -0.46 4.91 11.24
C VAL A 159 -0.93 5.42 9.88
N THR A 160 -0.21 5.11 8.81
CA THR A 160 -0.54 5.57 7.45
C THR A 160 -1.91 5.04 7.00
N VAL A 161 -2.22 3.77 7.25
CA VAL A 161 -3.53 3.20 6.94
C VAL A 161 -4.63 3.83 7.79
N GLN A 162 -4.39 4.08 9.08
CA GLN A 162 -5.35 4.73 9.97
C GLN A 162 -5.63 6.19 9.59
N LEU A 163 -4.66 6.90 9.03
CA LEU A 163 -4.85 8.24 8.48
C LEU A 163 -5.61 8.18 7.15
N THR A 164 -5.14 7.37 6.21
CA THR A 164 -5.70 7.31 4.85
C THR A 164 -7.11 6.75 4.77
N ARG A 165 -7.54 5.91 5.72
CA ARG A 165 -8.95 5.46 5.81
C ARG A 165 -9.93 6.60 6.12
N ARG A 166 -9.45 7.69 6.73
CA ARG A 166 -10.24 8.89 7.03
C ARG A 166 -10.25 9.88 5.86
N LEU A 167 -9.32 9.74 4.92
CA LEU A 167 -9.23 10.59 3.73
C LEU A 167 -10.13 10.02 2.64
N ASP A 168 -10.90 10.88 1.99
CA ASP A 168 -11.85 10.43 0.98
C ASP A 168 -11.12 9.92 -0.27
N GLY A 169 -11.56 8.76 -0.78
CA GLY A 169 -11.02 8.17 -1.99
C GLY A 169 -9.60 7.61 -1.92
N ILE A 170 -8.85 7.71 -0.82
CA ILE A 170 -7.46 7.20 -0.74
C ILE A 170 -7.42 5.70 -0.40
N PHE A 171 -8.05 5.28 0.70
CA PHE A 171 -8.13 3.89 1.14
C PHE A 171 -9.53 3.30 0.85
N GLU A 172 -9.93 3.37 -0.41
CA GLU A 172 -11.25 2.96 -0.91
C GLU A 172 -11.10 2.24 -2.26
N ASP A 173 -12.04 1.35 -2.58
CA ASP A 173 -12.14 0.77 -3.92
C ASP A 173 -12.36 1.85 -4.97
N GLN A 174 -11.46 1.93 -5.96
CA GLN A 174 -11.46 3.05 -6.89
C GLN A 174 -12.61 3.03 -7.89
N VAL A 175 -13.15 1.85 -8.21
CA VAL A 175 -14.29 1.77 -9.10
C VAL A 175 -15.53 2.32 -8.38
N SER A 176 -15.76 1.87 -7.15
CA SER A 176 -16.84 2.38 -6.30
C SER A 176 -16.71 3.90 -6.07
N TYR A 177 -15.51 4.38 -5.77
CA TYR A 177 -15.22 5.79 -5.59
C TYR A 177 -15.62 6.63 -6.82
N LEU A 178 -15.14 6.25 -8.01
CA LEU A 178 -15.43 7.00 -9.24
C LEU A 178 -16.92 7.02 -9.58
N ILE A 179 -17.63 5.91 -9.38
CA ILE A 179 -19.09 5.83 -9.60
C ILE A 179 -19.82 6.80 -8.66
N ARG A 180 -19.44 6.81 -7.38
CA ARG A 180 -20.01 7.71 -6.37
C ARG A 180 -19.74 9.18 -6.69
N THR A 181 -18.51 9.54 -7.02
CA THR A 181 -18.19 10.95 -7.35
C THR A 181 -18.90 11.42 -8.63
N GLN A 182 -19.11 10.53 -9.60
CA GLN A 182 -19.88 10.87 -10.80
C GLN A 182 -21.36 11.08 -10.49
N SER A 183 -21.97 10.27 -9.62
CA SER A 183 -23.38 10.45 -9.24
C SER A 183 -23.57 11.73 -8.42
N GLU A 184 -22.65 12.04 -7.50
CA GLU A 184 -22.62 13.29 -6.74
C GLU A 184 -22.53 14.51 -7.66
N ARG A 185 -21.60 14.50 -8.63
CA ARG A 185 -21.45 15.61 -9.61
C ARG A 185 -22.71 15.83 -10.46
N ARG A 186 -23.34 14.76 -10.96
CA ARG A 186 -24.59 14.88 -11.74
C ARG A 186 -25.72 15.44 -10.89
N ARG A 187 -25.83 15.00 -9.63
CA ARG A 187 -26.84 15.52 -8.70
C ARG A 187 -26.65 17.01 -8.43
N SER A 188 -25.41 17.46 -8.19
CA SER A 188 -25.11 18.89 -8.01
C SER A 188 -25.49 19.71 -9.25
N GLN A 189 -25.16 19.24 -10.46
CA GLN A 189 -25.53 19.92 -11.70
C GLN A 189 -27.05 20.04 -11.91
N MET A 190 -27.82 19.02 -11.52
CA MET A 190 -29.28 19.07 -11.58
C MET A 190 -29.85 20.10 -10.60
N LEU A 191 -29.30 20.19 -9.37
CA LEU A 191 -29.72 21.18 -8.39
C LEU A 191 -29.46 22.61 -8.88
N ASP A 192 -28.26 22.88 -9.44
CA ASP A 192 -27.92 24.20 -10.00
C ASP A 192 -28.84 24.62 -11.16
N GLN A 193 -29.26 23.66 -12.00
CA GLN A 193 -30.25 23.90 -13.08
C GLN A 193 -31.65 24.16 -12.54
N THR A 194 -32.01 23.58 -11.39
CA THR A 194 -33.32 23.78 -10.78
C THR A 194 -33.41 25.16 -10.12
N ASP A 195 -32.34 25.59 -9.45
CA ASP A 195 -32.29 26.90 -8.77
C ASP A 195 -32.18 28.07 -9.77
N SER A 196 -31.50 27.90 -10.90
CA SER A 196 -31.45 28.91 -11.96
C SER A 196 -32.77 29.10 -12.73
N GLY A 197 -33.69 28.14 -12.67
CA GLY A 197 -35.02 28.24 -13.29
C GLY A 197 -36.05 29.01 -12.45
N TYR A 198 -35.81 29.24 -11.16
CA TYR A 198 -36.71 29.96 -10.26
C TYR A 198 -36.30 31.43 -10.01
N GLY A 199 -35.15 31.88 -10.52
CA GLY A 199 -34.67 33.26 -10.39
C GLY A 199 -35.23 34.26 -11.41
N ASP A 200 -35.95 33.79 -12.42
CA ASP A 200 -36.46 34.58 -13.56
C ASP A 200 -38.00 34.72 -13.58
N ILE A 201 -38.65 34.81 -12.40
CA ILE A 201 -40.10 35.11 -12.28
C ILE A 201 -40.33 36.34 -11.41
#